data_AF-N2AZC9-F1
#
_entry.id   AF-N2AZC9-F1
#
_cell.length_a   1.000
_cell.length_b   1.000
_cell.length_c   1.000
_cell.angle_alpha   90.00
_cell.angle_beta   90.00
_cell.angle_gamma   90.00
#
_symmetry.space_group_name_H-M   'P 1'
#
loop_
_entity.id
_entity.type
_entity.pdbx_description
1 polymer ?
#
loop_
_entity_poly.entity_id
_entity_poly.type
_entity_poly.pdbx_seq_one_letter_code
_entity_poly.pdbx_strand_id
1 'polypeptide(L)'
;MEQKLRRDCNMGENLRKLRKTSGLSQEKLCAELQRRSCDIGRSTYEKYETGELNIRISVLIQLRKIYGCAYDDFFAGLDPDEPHKVK
;
A
#
# COMPACT_ATOMS: atom_id res chain seq x y z
N MET A 1 17.51 18.79 4.68
CA MET A 1 17.68 17.49 3.99
C MET A 1 16.50 16.61 4.38
N GLU A 2 15.64 16.25 3.43
CA GLU A 2 14.54 15.32 3.69
C GLU A 2 15.12 13.91 3.84
N GLN A 3 14.99 13.34 5.04
CA GLN A 3 15.34 11.94 5.29
C GLN A 3 14.31 11.06 4.57
N LYS A 4 14.66 10.57 3.39
CA LYS A 4 13.84 9.58 2.68
C LYS A 4 14.05 8.24 3.37
N LEU A 5 12.95 7.61 3.84
CA LEU A 5 12.99 6.24 4.35
C LEU A 5 13.75 5.35 3.36
N ARG A 6 14.77 4.66 3.87
CA ARG A 6 15.56 3.68 3.13
C ARG A 6 14.64 2.48 2.84
N ARG A 7 14.59 2.05 1.58
CA ARG A 7 13.75 0.96 1.10
C ARG A 7 14.33 -0.39 1.52
N ASP A 8 14.27 -0.70 2.79
CA ASP A 8 14.72 -2.01 3.31
C ASP A 8 13.63 -3.08 3.13
N CYS A 9 12.35 -2.68 3.16
CA CYS A 9 11.20 -3.58 3.08
C CYS A 9 10.22 -3.16 1.97
N ASN A 10 9.91 -4.06 1.03
CA ASN A 10 9.02 -3.78 -0.11
C ASN A 10 7.54 -4.06 0.23
N MET A 11 6.84 -3.04 0.73
CA MET A 11 5.37 -3.09 0.94
C MET A 11 4.55 -3.08 -0.35
N GLY A 12 5.16 -2.80 -1.50
CA GLY A 12 4.46 -2.67 -2.78
C GLY A 12 3.76 -3.96 -3.21
N GLU A 13 4.40 -5.11 -2.98
CA GLU A 13 3.80 -6.42 -3.24
C GLU A 13 2.55 -6.67 -2.38
N ASN A 14 2.57 -6.28 -1.10
CA ASN A 14 1.44 -6.43 -0.20
C ASN A 14 0.28 -5.52 -0.61
N LEU A 15 0.57 -4.28 -0.99
CA LEU A 15 -0.42 -3.35 -1.56
C LEU A 15 -1.10 -3.94 -2.80
N ARG A 16 -0.32 -4.55 -3.69
CA ARG A 16 -0.84 -5.21 -4.90
C ARG A 16 -1.72 -6.40 -4.56
N LYS A 17 -1.31 -7.23 -3.58
CA LYS A 17 -2.12 -8.35 -3.09
C LYS A 17 -3.44 -7.85 -2.50
N LEU A 18 -3.41 -6.90 -1.57
CA LEU A 18 -4.61 -6.33 -0.93
C LEU A 18 -5.58 -5.72 -1.95
N ARG A 19 -5.04 -4.98 -2.94
CA ARG A 19 -5.85 -4.42 -4.03
C ARG A 19 -6.55 -5.51 -4.83
N LYS A 20 -5.83 -6.57 -5.20
CA LYS A 20 -6.38 -7.71 -5.95
C LYS A 20 -7.42 -8.49 -5.14
N THR A 21 -7.15 -8.76 -3.86
CA THR A 21 -8.09 -9.43 -2.95
C THR A 21 -9.37 -8.62 -2.76
N SER A 22 -9.27 -7.29 -2.77
CA SER A 22 -10.42 -6.38 -2.72
C SER A 22 -11.16 -6.24 -4.05
N GLY A 23 -10.71 -6.89 -5.12
CA GLY A 23 -11.34 -6.83 -6.45
C GLY A 23 -11.20 -5.48 -7.16
N LEU A 24 -10.24 -4.64 -6.74
CA LEU A 24 -10.07 -3.28 -7.27
C LEU A 24 -9.01 -3.25 -8.37
N SER A 25 -9.30 -2.56 -9.47
CA SER A 25 -8.26 -2.15 -10.43
C SER A 25 -7.54 -0.91 -9.88
N GLN A 26 -6.33 -0.62 -10.40
CA GLN A 26 -5.60 0.60 -10.04
C GLN A 26 -6.44 1.86 -10.31
N GLU A 27 -7.23 1.86 -11.38
CA GLU A 27 -8.10 2.97 -11.75
C GLU A 27 -9.28 3.14 -10.79
N LYS A 28 -9.93 2.04 -10.39
CA LYS A 28 -11.01 2.09 -9.40
C LYS A 28 -10.49 2.57 -8.05
N LEU A 29 -9.30 2.12 -7.65
CA LEU A 29 -8.66 2.55 -6.41
C LEU A 29 -8.28 4.04 -6.45
N CYS A 30 -7.71 4.50 -7.56
CA CYS A 30 -7.40 5.90 -7.82
C CYS A 30 -8.64 6.78 -7.69
N ALA A 31 -9.77 6.36 -8.29
CA ALA A 31 -11.04 7.06 -8.17
C ALA A 31 -11.53 7.12 -6.70
N GLU A 32 -11.44 6.01 -5.96
CA GLU A 32 -11.81 5.97 -4.54
C GLU A 32 -10.93 6.86 -3.66
N LEU A 33 -9.63 6.92 -3.94
CA LEU A 33 -8.69 7.79 -3.24
C LEU A 33 -9.00 9.27 -3.51
N GLN A 34 -9.31 9.61 -4.77
CA GLN A 34 -9.65 10.97 -5.17
C GLN A 34 -10.94 11.45 -4.47
N ARG A 35 -11.95 10.58 -4.32
CA ARG A 35 -13.17 10.85 -3.54
C ARG A 35 -12.91 11.12 -2.06
N ARG A 36 -11.78 10.65 -1.53
CA ARG A 36 -11.37 10.80 -0.11
C ARG A 36 -10.34 11.93 0.08
N SER A 37 -10.31 12.90 -0.85
CA SER A 37 -9.36 14.02 -0.88
C SER A 37 -7.88 13.60 -0.99
N CYS A 38 -7.61 12.40 -1.52
CA CYS A 38 -6.26 11.95 -1.89
C CYS A 38 -6.15 11.93 -3.41
N ASP A 39 -5.66 13.02 -3.98
CA ASP A 39 -5.37 13.09 -5.40
C ASP A 39 -4.07 12.30 -5.70
N ILE A 40 -4.22 11.10 -6.27
CA ILE A 40 -3.11 10.22 -6.64
C ILE A 40 -3.41 9.68 -8.02
N GLY A 41 -2.49 9.86 -8.96
CA GLY A 41 -2.62 9.28 -10.29
C GLY A 41 -2.32 7.77 -10.32
N ARG A 42 -2.86 7.07 -11.32
CA ARG A 42 -2.59 5.64 -11.58
C ARG A 42 -1.10 5.32 -11.59
N SER A 43 -0.29 6.14 -12.27
CA SER A 43 1.17 5.97 -12.38
C SER A 43 1.90 6.18 -11.05
N THR A 44 1.40 7.06 -10.17
CA THR A 44 1.94 7.22 -8.82
C THR A 44 1.62 6.01 -7.97
N TYR A 45 0.40 5.47 -8.07
CA TYR A 45 0.02 4.26 -7.34
C TYR A 45 0.78 3.02 -7.83
N GLU A 46 1.00 2.90 -9.14
CA GLU A 46 1.84 1.84 -9.70
C GLU A 46 3.25 1.86 -9.11
N LYS A 47 3.85 3.05 -8.97
CA LYS A 47 5.16 3.21 -8.30
C LYS A 47 5.14 2.83 -6.82
N TYR A 48 3.99 2.90 -6.15
CA TYR A 48 3.83 2.35 -4.80
C TYR A 48 3.81 0.82 -4.82
N GLU A 49 3.10 0.21 -5.76
CA GLU A 49 3.06 -1.26 -5.92
C GLU A 49 4.40 -1.85 -6.37
N THR A 50 5.20 -1.13 -7.16
CA THR A 50 6.55 -1.58 -7.58
C THR A 50 7.63 -1.26 -6.55
N GLY A 51 7.32 -0.47 -5.52
CA GLY A 51 8.30 0.01 -4.55
C GLY A 51 9.23 1.10 -5.08
N GLU A 52 8.93 1.68 -6.24
CA GLU A 52 9.67 2.79 -6.83
C GLU A 52 9.45 4.14 -6.13
N LEU A 53 8.42 4.27 -5.29
CA LEU A 53 8.12 5.50 -4.55
C LEU A 53 7.65 5.18 -3.11
N ASN A 54 8.03 6.02 -2.15
CA ASN A 54 7.57 5.90 -0.78
C ASN A 54 6.11 6.32 -0.65
N ILE A 55 5.29 5.48 -0.02
CA ILE A 55 3.88 5.76 0.21
C ILE A 55 3.74 6.85 1.28
N ARG A 56 2.90 7.85 1.01
CA ARG A 56 2.57 8.87 2.02
C ARG A 56 1.68 8.27 3.11
N ILE A 57 1.90 8.63 4.36
CA ILE A 57 1.10 8.13 5.50
C ILE A 57 -0.40 8.42 5.32
N SER A 58 -0.75 9.60 4.79
CA SER A 58 -2.15 9.95 4.49
C SER A 58 -2.83 8.95 3.55
N VAL A 59 -2.08 8.45 2.56
CA VAL A 59 -2.55 7.47 1.59
C VAL A 59 -2.70 6.11 2.25
N LEU A 60 -1.74 5.70 3.07
CA LEU A 60 -1.81 4.44 3.82
C LEU A 60 -3.06 4.37 4.71
N ILE A 61 -3.37 5.46 5.42
CA ILE A 61 -4.59 5.56 6.24
C ILE A 61 -5.85 5.38 5.40
N GLN A 62 -5.90 5.96 4.19
CA GLN A 62 -7.05 5.82 3.30
C GLN A 62 -7.16 4.42 2.69
N LEU A 63 -6.04 3.83 2.28
CA LEU A 63 -5.99 2.47 1.77
C LEU A 63 -6.53 1.48 2.80
N ARG A 64 -6.15 1.63 4.08
CA ARG A 64 -6.72 0.83 5.17
C ARG A 64 -8.25 0.93 5.21
N LYS A 65 -8.80 2.15 5.08
CA LYS A 65 -10.25 2.38 5.09
C LYS A 65 -10.95 1.89 3.82
N ILE A 66 -10.26 1.77 2.69
CA ILE A 66 -10.81 1.26 1.43
C ILE A 66 -10.82 -0.27 1.46
N TYR A 67 -9.73 -0.89 1.89
CA TYR A 67 -9.58 -2.35 1.95
C TYR A 67 -10.26 -2.96 3.18
N GLY A 68 -10.50 -2.18 4.24
CA GLY A 68 -11.05 -2.70 5.49
C GLY A 68 -10.11 -3.66 6.23
N CYS A 69 -8.80 -3.54 6.02
CA CYS A 69 -7.79 -4.43 6.58
C CYS A 69 -7.11 -3.82 7.84
N ALA A 70 -6.28 -4.61 8.53
CA ALA A 70 -5.41 -4.11 9.58
C ALA A 70 -4.20 -3.38 8.97
N TYR A 71 -3.45 -2.63 9.79
CA TYR A 71 -2.19 -2.05 9.31
C TYR A 71 -1.14 -3.15 9.08
N ASP A 72 -1.17 -4.20 9.91
CA ASP A 72 -0.29 -5.37 9.83
C ASP A 72 -0.34 -6.04 8.46
N ASP A 73 -1.49 -6.05 7.78
CA ASP A 73 -1.63 -6.60 6.42
C ASP A 73 -0.72 -5.92 5.40
N PHE A 74 -0.38 -4.64 5.59
CA PHE A 74 0.57 -3.94 4.71
C PHE A 74 2.01 -4.40 4.96
N PHE A 75 2.33 -4.78 6.19
CA PHE A 75 3.65 -5.21 6.64
C PHE A 75 3.84 -6.72 6.66
N ALA A 76 2.80 -7.50 6.34
CA ALA A 76 2.81 -8.94 6.38
C ALA A 76 4.02 -9.54 5.63
N GLY A 77 4.84 -10.30 6.34
CA GLY A 77 6.03 -10.94 5.79
C GLY A 77 7.21 -9.99 5.50
N LEU A 78 7.14 -8.75 5.97
CA LEU A 78 8.27 -7.81 6.02
C LEU A 78 8.89 -7.71 7.40
N ASP A 79 8.19 -8.14 8.44
CA ASP A 79 8.72 -8.23 9.78
C ASP A 79 9.56 -9.53 9.92
N PRO A 80 10.86 -9.44 10.23
CA PRO A 80 11.73 -10.61 10.33
C PRO A 80 11.49 -11.45 11.60
N ASP A 81 10.77 -10.90 12.58
CA ASP A 81 10.41 -11.57 13.83
C ASP A 81 8.98 -12.15 13.77
N GLU A 82 8.23 -11.88 12.68
CA GLU A 82 6.88 -12.41 12.50
C GLU A 82 6.95 -13.96 12.45
N PRO A 83 6.24 -14.66 13.37
CA PRO A 83 6.21 -16.11 13.34
C PRO A 83 5.58 -16.52 12.02
N HIS A 84 6.34 -17.22 11.18
CA HIS A 84 5.85 -17.80 9.93
C HIS A 84 4.54 -18.52 10.23
N LYS A 85 3.41 -17.94 9.79
CA LYS A 85 2.14 -18.67 9.76
C LYS A 85 2.29 -19.75 8.70
N VAL A 86 2.77 -20.92 9.14
CA VAL A 86 2.68 -22.18 8.41
C VAL A 86 1.20 -22.35 8.04
N LYS A 87 0.92 -22.27 6.74
CA LYS A 87 -0.38 -22.68 6.20
C LYS A 87 -0.51 -24.19 6.27
#